data_AF-A0A7Y5T245-F1
#
_entry.id   AF-A0A7Y5T245-F1
#
_cell.length_a   1.000
_cell.length_b   1.000
_cell.length_c   1.000
_cell.angle_alpha   90.00
_cell.angle_beta   90.00
_cell.angle_gamma   90.00
#
_symmetry.space_group_name_H-M   'P 1'
#
loop_
_entity.id
_entity.type
_entity.pdbx_description
1 polymer ?
#
loop_
_entity_poly.entity_id
_entity_poly.type
_entity_poly.pdbx_seq_one_letter_code
_entity_poly.pdbx_strand_id
1 'polypeptide(L)'
;MITFSFLIRYMWILLVLIPIGGIGQPVKTPTDSLKHSCLCNAACWTFPGDSLANLTDQALVSFLYTLDPSCRKNVEFTEHSGEMFLQLLALYPEELIRLIDSHVSESTIRIILGMVESPIYDGFDLHQIKRRIMNANTHSPLKTKFMKALETAIKKGGKQSGAQN
;
A
#
# COMPACT_ATOMS: atom_id res chain seq x y z
N MET A 1 -5.50 59.53 50.33
CA MET A 1 -6.39 58.92 49.31
C MET A 1 -5.72 57.66 48.82
N ILE A 2 -6.23 56.53 49.30
CA ILE A 2 -5.80 55.17 48.97
C ILE A 2 -6.62 54.71 47.76
N THR A 3 -6.11 53.69 47.08
CA THR A 3 -6.73 52.87 46.02
C THR A 3 -6.48 53.37 44.58
N PHE A 4 -5.64 52.64 43.84
CA PHE A 4 -6.03 51.97 42.57
C PHE A 4 -4.87 51.41 41.71
N SER A 5 -3.63 51.38 42.18
CA SER A 5 -2.49 50.96 41.32
C SER A 5 -1.75 49.69 41.75
N PHE A 6 -2.38 48.76 42.47
CA PHE A 6 -1.69 47.52 42.90
C PHE A 6 -2.39 46.20 42.55
N LEU A 7 -3.59 46.21 41.95
CA LEU A 7 -4.33 44.97 41.68
C LEU A 7 -4.22 44.45 40.24
N ILE A 8 -3.59 45.17 39.30
CA ILE A 8 -3.46 44.72 37.90
C ILE A 8 -2.18 43.91 37.66
N ARG A 9 -1.23 43.90 38.60
CA ARG A 9 0.04 43.16 38.45
C ARG A 9 0.01 41.69 38.90
N TYR A 10 -1.06 41.25 39.56
CA TYR A 10 -1.22 39.85 40.02
C TYR A 10 -2.19 39.04 39.16
N MET A 11 -2.66 39.59 38.03
CA MET A 11 -3.56 38.91 37.09
C MET A 11 -2.81 38.25 35.91
N TRP A 12 -1.59 37.75 36.13
CA TRP A 12 -0.79 37.03 35.12
C TRP A 12 -0.06 35.79 35.67
N ILE A 13 -0.35 35.38 36.91
CA ILE A 13 0.30 34.22 37.53
C ILE A 13 -0.76 33.36 38.23
N LEU A 14 -1.67 32.75 37.45
CA LEU A 14 -2.49 31.61 37.87
C LEU A 14 -3.32 31.06 36.70
N LEU A 15 -2.65 30.55 35.66
CA LEU A 15 -3.25 29.53 34.78
C LEU A 15 -2.17 28.71 34.04
N VAL A 16 -1.13 28.30 34.76
CA VAL A 16 -0.31 27.15 34.35
C VAL A 16 -0.72 26.03 35.27
N LEU A 17 -1.46 25.05 34.72
CA LEU A 17 -1.55 23.63 35.11
C LEU A 17 -2.78 23.04 34.43
N ILE A 18 -2.75 22.95 33.09
CA ILE A 18 -3.51 21.92 32.40
C ILE A 18 -2.66 20.65 32.53
N PRO A 19 -3.18 19.56 33.12
CA PRO A 19 -2.43 18.32 33.19
C PRO A 19 -2.20 17.82 31.76
N ILE A 20 -0.93 17.73 31.36
CA ILE A 20 -0.46 16.95 30.22
C ILE A 20 -0.61 15.48 30.64
N GLY A 21 -1.87 15.04 30.76
CA GLY A 21 -2.28 13.70 31.14
C GLY A 21 -2.81 12.94 29.94
N GLY A 22 -2.20 13.13 28.77
CA GLY A 22 -2.33 12.23 27.65
C GLY A 22 -1.08 11.36 27.63
N ILE A 23 -1.06 10.31 28.45
CA ILE A 23 -0.24 9.15 28.14
C ILE A 23 -0.76 8.69 26.78
N GLY A 24 -0.05 9.07 25.72
CA GLY A 24 -0.24 8.47 24.41
C GLY A 24 0.00 6.99 24.63
N GLN A 25 -1.09 6.24 24.75
CA GLN A 25 -1.02 4.81 24.53
C GLN A 25 -0.35 4.65 23.15
N PRO A 26 0.66 3.79 22.98
CA PRO A 26 1.12 3.47 21.65
C PRO A 26 -0.12 3.00 20.91
N VAL A 27 -0.52 3.78 19.89
CA VAL A 27 -1.58 3.37 18.97
C VAL A 27 -1.09 2.04 18.43
N LYS A 28 -1.67 0.94 18.91
CA LYS A 28 -1.54 -0.36 18.25
C LYS A 28 -2.17 -0.13 16.90
N THR A 29 -1.35 0.22 15.92
CA THR A 29 -1.77 0.32 14.55
C THR A 29 -2.36 -1.06 14.20
N PRO A 30 -3.54 -1.11 13.55
CA PRO A 30 -4.16 -2.37 13.13
C PRO A 30 -3.22 -3.27 12.31
N THR A 31 -2.13 -2.71 11.77
CA THR A 31 -1.09 -3.38 11.00
C THR A 31 -0.28 -4.40 11.80
N ASP A 32 0.01 -4.17 13.09
CA ASP A 32 0.85 -5.09 13.89
C ASP A 32 0.13 -6.39 14.28
N SER A 33 -1.20 -6.31 14.45
CA SER A 33 -2.03 -7.48 14.72
C SER A 33 -2.28 -8.30 13.44
N LEU A 34 -2.36 -7.66 12.28
CA LEU A 34 -2.58 -8.36 11.00
C LEU A 34 -1.33 -9.12 10.55
N LYS A 35 -0.14 -8.54 10.76
CA LYS A 35 1.13 -9.12 10.35
C LYS A 35 1.44 -10.46 11.03
N HIS A 36 1.01 -10.67 12.29
CA HIS A 36 1.34 -11.89 13.04
C HIS A 36 0.47 -13.10 12.73
N SER A 37 -0.79 -12.92 12.30
CA SER A 37 -1.72 -14.05 12.09
C SER A 37 -1.92 -14.45 10.63
N CYS A 38 -1.54 -13.58 9.67
CA CYS A 38 -1.88 -13.73 8.26
C CYS A 38 -0.68 -13.72 7.30
N LEU A 39 0.52 -13.80 7.85
CA LEU A 39 1.75 -13.89 7.06
C LEU A 39 1.73 -15.16 6.20
N CYS A 40 1.89 -15.01 4.89
CA CYS A 40 1.95 -16.10 3.91
C CYS A 40 0.69 -16.98 3.79
N ASN A 41 -0.48 -16.51 4.26
CA ASN A 41 -1.74 -17.24 4.14
C ASN A 41 -2.68 -16.54 3.13
N ALA A 42 -2.98 -17.21 2.01
CA ALA A 42 -3.86 -16.66 0.97
C ALA A 42 -5.29 -16.43 1.48
N ALA A 43 -5.80 -17.29 2.38
CA ALA A 43 -7.15 -17.20 2.90
C ALA A 43 -7.40 -15.97 3.81
N CYS A 44 -6.33 -15.31 4.25
CA CYS A 44 -6.43 -14.14 5.11
C CYS A 44 -6.81 -12.86 4.38
N TRP A 45 -6.57 -12.77 3.07
CA TRP A 45 -6.91 -11.58 2.29
C TRP A 45 -8.19 -11.78 1.52
N THR A 46 -9.29 -11.43 2.19
CA THR A 46 -10.55 -11.16 1.53
C THR A 46 -10.93 -9.72 1.84
N PHE A 47 -11.25 -8.93 0.82
CA PHE A 47 -11.74 -7.58 1.06
C PHE A 47 -13.14 -7.67 1.66
N PRO A 48 -13.37 -7.15 2.89
CA PRO A 48 -14.69 -7.20 3.49
C PRO A 48 -15.63 -6.24 2.74
N GLY A 49 -16.71 -6.79 2.18
CA GLY A 49 -17.69 -6.05 1.39
C GLY A 49 -17.48 -6.24 -0.11
N ASP A 50 -18.54 -6.61 -0.81
CA ASP A 50 -18.58 -7.18 -2.16
C ASP A 50 -18.12 -6.27 -3.32
N SER A 51 -17.19 -5.35 -3.11
CA SER A 51 -16.60 -4.62 -4.21
C SER A 51 -15.16 -4.19 -3.94
N LEU A 52 -14.24 -4.82 -4.69
CA LEU A 52 -12.90 -4.30 -4.95
C LEU A 52 -12.92 -2.83 -5.44
N ALA A 53 -14.06 -2.27 -5.85
CA ALA A 53 -14.19 -0.90 -6.34
C ALA A 53 -14.27 0.20 -5.26
N ASN A 54 -14.39 -0.16 -3.97
CA ASN A 54 -14.44 0.82 -2.87
C ASN A 54 -13.47 0.46 -1.73
N LEU A 55 -12.18 0.42 -2.01
CA LEU A 55 -11.14 0.15 -1.01
C LEU A 55 -10.62 1.44 -0.39
N THR A 56 -10.41 1.39 0.93
CA THR A 56 -9.76 2.48 1.66
C THR A 56 -8.23 2.35 1.55
N ASP A 57 -7.53 3.48 1.68
CA ASP A 57 -6.06 3.50 1.78
C ASP A 57 -5.54 2.53 2.85
N GLN A 58 -6.25 2.44 3.99
CA GLN A 58 -5.90 1.52 5.05
C GLN A 58 -5.98 0.06 4.61
N ALA A 59 -7.01 -0.34 3.86
CA ALA A 59 -7.13 -1.69 3.32
C ALA A 59 -6.01 -1.99 2.32
N LEU A 60 -5.68 -1.05 1.43
CA LEU A 60 -4.57 -1.20 0.48
C LEU A 60 -3.22 -1.34 1.19
N VAL A 61 -2.95 -0.50 2.19
CA VAL A 61 -1.73 -0.56 3.01
C VAL A 61 -1.64 -1.88 3.78
N SER A 62 -2.74 -2.32 4.39
CA SER A 62 -2.81 -3.61 5.07
C SER A 62 -2.47 -4.76 4.11
N PHE A 63 -2.94 -4.71 2.86
CA PHE A 63 -2.61 -5.73 1.86
C PHE A 63 -1.12 -5.72 1.53
N LEU A 64 -0.56 -4.54 1.25
CA LEU A 64 0.87 -4.37 0.95
C LEU A 64 1.76 -4.91 2.08
N TYR A 65 1.37 -4.78 3.34
CA TYR A 65 2.12 -5.32 4.48
C TYR A 65 2.13 -6.85 4.57
N THR A 66 1.24 -7.53 3.85
CA THR A 66 1.28 -9.00 3.79
C THR A 66 2.20 -9.53 2.70
N LEU A 67 2.65 -8.68 1.78
CA LEU A 67 3.61 -9.02 0.74
C LEU A 67 5.03 -9.13 1.33
N ASP A 68 5.24 -10.13 2.18
CA ASP A 68 6.54 -10.34 2.83
C ASP A 68 7.47 -11.22 1.97
N PRO A 69 8.76 -10.84 1.81
CA PRO A 69 9.77 -11.68 1.17
C PRO A 69 9.84 -13.13 1.66
N SER A 70 9.54 -13.39 2.93
CA SER A 70 9.55 -14.75 3.49
C SER A 70 8.52 -15.67 2.83
N CYS A 71 7.47 -15.11 2.24
CA CYS A 71 6.35 -15.86 1.68
C CYS A 71 6.57 -16.36 0.25
N ARG A 72 7.67 -15.98 -0.41
CA ARG A 72 7.98 -16.34 -1.81
C ARG A 72 8.02 -17.85 -2.10
N LYS A 73 8.23 -18.68 -1.07
CA LYS A 73 8.25 -20.14 -1.21
C LYS A 73 6.86 -20.77 -1.19
N ASN A 74 5.84 -20.04 -0.74
CA ASN A 74 4.45 -20.46 -0.81
C ASN A 74 3.90 -20.05 -2.18
N VAL A 75 3.75 -21.04 -3.07
CA VAL A 75 3.27 -20.86 -4.44
C VAL A 75 1.85 -20.30 -4.43
N GLU A 76 0.93 -20.93 -3.68
CA GLU A 76 -0.47 -20.49 -3.59
C GLU A 76 -0.58 -19.04 -3.11
N PHE A 77 0.20 -18.67 -2.09
CA PHE A 77 0.23 -17.30 -1.61
C PHE A 77 0.76 -16.34 -2.67
N THR A 78 1.83 -16.72 -3.38
CA THR A 78 2.47 -15.86 -4.40
C THR A 78 1.55 -15.67 -5.61
N GLU A 79 0.84 -16.72 -6.03
CA GLU A 79 -0.18 -16.68 -7.07
C GLU A 79 -1.33 -15.78 -6.67
N HIS A 80 -1.97 -16.07 -5.54
CA HIS A 80 -3.12 -15.31 -5.06
C HIS A 80 -2.78 -13.84 -4.83
N SER A 81 -1.66 -13.54 -4.15
CA SER A 81 -1.25 -12.17 -3.89
C SER A 81 -0.84 -11.44 -5.17
N GLY A 82 -0.22 -12.12 -6.14
CA GLY A 82 0.11 -11.55 -7.45
C GLY A 82 -1.14 -11.19 -8.25
N GLU A 83 -2.14 -12.06 -8.29
CA GLU A 83 -3.44 -11.80 -8.94
C GLU A 83 -4.17 -10.63 -8.28
N MET A 84 -4.28 -10.64 -6.94
CA MET A 84 -4.89 -9.54 -6.20
C MET A 84 -4.14 -8.23 -6.45
N PHE A 85 -2.81 -8.26 -6.48
CA PHE A 85 -2.02 -7.07 -6.76
C PHE A 85 -2.31 -6.50 -8.15
N LEU A 86 -2.41 -7.32 -9.19
CA LEU A 86 -2.73 -6.87 -10.55
C LEU A 86 -4.15 -6.31 -10.66
N GLN A 87 -5.12 -6.91 -9.95
CA GLN A 87 -6.48 -6.36 -9.86
C GLN A 87 -6.48 -4.97 -9.22
N LEU A 88 -5.80 -4.81 -8.09
CA LEU A 88 -5.69 -3.53 -7.41
C LEU A 88 -4.97 -2.50 -8.27
N LEU A 89 -3.91 -2.89 -8.99
CA LEU A 89 -3.19 -2.00 -9.89
C LEU A 89 -4.05 -1.56 -11.09
N ALA A 90 -4.97 -2.42 -11.54
CA ALA A 90 -5.94 -2.07 -12.57
C ALA A 90 -6.99 -1.08 -12.06
N LEU A 91 -7.41 -1.19 -10.81
CA LEU A 91 -8.48 -0.38 -10.22
C LEU A 91 -7.97 0.95 -9.63
N TYR A 92 -6.84 0.94 -8.92
CA TYR A 92 -6.28 2.06 -8.15
C TYR A 92 -4.80 2.30 -8.48
N PRO A 93 -4.43 2.55 -9.75
CA PRO A 93 -3.03 2.68 -10.13
C PRO A 93 -2.34 3.83 -9.40
N GLU A 94 -3.03 4.95 -9.17
CA GLU A 94 -2.45 6.14 -8.55
C GLU A 94 -2.20 5.94 -7.06
N GLU A 95 -3.23 5.52 -6.34
CA GLU A 95 -3.20 5.27 -4.90
C GLU A 95 -2.21 4.16 -4.58
N LEU A 96 -2.25 3.05 -5.31
CA LEU A 96 -1.38 1.91 -5.05
C LEU A 96 0.10 2.28 -5.24
N ILE A 97 0.44 2.99 -6.33
CA ILE A 97 1.82 3.45 -6.55
C ILE A 97 2.25 4.41 -5.44
N ARG A 98 1.40 5.38 -5.07
CA ARG A 98 1.69 6.33 -3.98
C ARG A 98 1.91 5.63 -2.64
N LEU A 99 1.07 4.65 -2.31
CA LEU A 99 1.14 3.91 -1.04
C LEU A 99 2.39 3.03 -0.98
N ILE A 100 2.76 2.37 -2.08
CA ILE A 100 3.99 1.58 -2.15
C ILE A 100 5.22 2.50 -1.96
N ASP A 101 5.25 3.64 -2.64
CA ASP A 101 6.38 4.59 -2.57
C ASP A 101 6.57 5.16 -1.15
N SER A 102 5.51 5.20 -0.33
CA SER A 102 5.52 5.80 1.01
C SER A 102 5.62 4.80 2.17
N HIS A 103 5.17 3.56 2.00
CA HIS A 103 5.02 2.60 3.12
C HIS A 103 5.81 1.31 2.95
N VAL A 104 6.33 1.03 1.75
CA VAL A 104 6.90 -0.27 1.42
C VAL A 104 8.41 -0.18 1.24
N SER A 105 9.15 -1.14 1.79
CA SER A 105 10.61 -1.18 1.66
C SER A 105 11.06 -1.50 0.23
N GLU A 106 12.25 -1.03 -0.16
CA GLU A 106 12.84 -1.35 -1.47
C GLU A 106 12.98 -2.85 -1.73
N SER A 107 13.23 -3.66 -0.70
CA SER A 107 13.26 -5.13 -0.85
C SER A 107 11.90 -5.69 -1.24
N THR A 108 10.82 -5.17 -0.65
CA THR A 108 9.44 -5.56 -0.95
C THR A 108 9.01 -5.05 -2.33
N ILE A 109 9.39 -3.82 -2.69
CA ILE A 109 9.18 -3.25 -4.04
C ILE A 109 9.75 -4.18 -5.12
N ARG A 110 10.95 -4.73 -4.93
CA ARG A 110 11.55 -5.69 -5.89
C ARG A 110 10.71 -6.95 -6.07
N ILE A 111 10.00 -7.38 -5.04
CA ILE A 111 9.10 -8.55 -5.12
C ILE A 111 7.89 -8.21 -5.95
N ILE A 112 7.26 -7.08 -5.63
CA ILE A 112 6.07 -6.59 -6.29
C ILE A 112 6.36 -6.39 -7.79
N LEU A 113 7.49 -5.77 -8.14
CA LEU A 113 7.90 -5.62 -9.53
C LEU A 113 8.13 -6.98 -10.22
N GLY A 114 8.68 -7.97 -9.52
CA GLY A 114 8.82 -9.34 -10.03
C GLY A 114 7.48 -10.01 -10.34
N MET A 115 6.47 -9.82 -9.48
CA MET A 115 5.10 -10.30 -9.71
C MET A 115 4.48 -9.66 -10.97
N VAL A 116 4.78 -8.38 -11.23
CA VAL A 116 4.29 -7.68 -12.43
C VAL A 116 5.09 -8.04 -13.69
N GLU A 117 6.39 -8.30 -13.58
CA GLU A 117 7.27 -8.69 -14.70
C GLU A 117 7.01 -10.11 -15.23
N SER A 118 6.37 -10.94 -14.41
CA SER A 118 6.08 -12.34 -14.70
C SER A 118 4.77 -12.74 -13.99
N PRO A 119 3.63 -12.17 -14.41
CA PRO A 119 2.34 -12.53 -13.84
C PRO A 119 2.10 -14.03 -14.04
N ILE A 120 1.61 -14.71 -13.00
CA ILE A 120 1.34 -16.16 -13.08
C ILE A 120 0.03 -16.43 -13.83
N TYR A 121 -0.92 -15.49 -13.73
CA TYR A 121 -2.23 -15.59 -14.38
C TYR A 121 -2.33 -14.68 -15.61
N ASP A 122 -2.65 -15.28 -16.75
CA ASP A 122 -2.72 -14.61 -18.07
C ASP A 122 -4.07 -13.91 -18.35
N GLY A 123 -5.06 -14.00 -17.45
CA GLY A 123 -6.38 -13.41 -17.68
C GLY A 123 -6.46 -11.88 -17.52
N PHE A 124 -5.34 -11.20 -17.24
CA PHE A 124 -5.28 -9.74 -17.13
C PHE A 124 -4.92 -9.07 -18.44
N ASP A 125 -5.68 -8.04 -18.84
CA ASP A 125 -5.27 -7.15 -19.93
C ASP A 125 -4.15 -6.22 -19.47
N LEU A 126 -2.91 -6.69 -19.59
CA LEU A 126 -1.71 -5.94 -19.22
C LEU A 126 -1.57 -4.63 -20.02
N HIS A 127 -2.10 -4.56 -21.24
CA HIS A 127 -2.10 -3.32 -22.01
C HIS A 127 -3.04 -2.29 -21.40
N GLN A 128 -4.23 -2.72 -20.93
CA GLN A 128 -5.15 -1.85 -20.20
C GLN A 128 -4.54 -1.36 -18.88
N ILE A 129 -3.93 -2.26 -18.09
CA ILE A 129 -3.26 -1.88 -16.84
C ILE A 129 -2.15 -0.86 -17.13
N LYS A 130 -1.31 -1.11 -18.13
CA LYS A 130 -0.26 -0.18 -18.56
C LYS A 130 -0.82 1.20 -18.92
N ARG A 131 -1.91 1.25 -19.70
CA ARG A 131 -2.57 2.53 -20.06
C ARG A 131 -3.09 3.27 -18.82
N ARG A 132 -3.69 2.55 -17.86
CA ARG A 132 -4.19 3.15 -16.62
C ARG A 132 -3.06 3.73 -15.76
N ILE A 133 -1.96 3.00 -15.60
CA ILE A 133 -0.78 3.53 -14.89
C ILE A 133 -0.20 4.75 -15.60
N MET A 134 -0.09 4.71 -16.92
CA MET A 134 0.39 5.85 -17.72
C MET A 134 -0.43 7.12 -17.46
N ASN A 135 -1.75 6.97 -17.37
CA ASN A 135 -2.70 8.06 -17.15
C ASN A 135 -2.86 8.46 -15.67
N ALA A 136 -2.36 7.67 -14.72
CA ALA A 136 -2.41 7.99 -13.29
C ALA A 136 -1.60 9.27 -12.99
N ASN A 137 -2.15 10.18 -12.18
CA ASN A 137 -1.57 11.48 -11.87
C ASN A 137 -0.52 11.40 -10.74
N THR A 138 0.41 10.45 -10.87
CA THR A 138 1.51 10.26 -9.92
C THR A 138 2.85 10.61 -10.56
N HIS A 139 3.67 11.37 -9.83
CA HIS A 139 5.02 11.79 -10.22
C HIS A 139 6.12 10.88 -9.64
N SER A 140 5.74 9.72 -9.09
CA SER A 140 6.70 8.81 -8.45
C SER A 140 7.61 8.13 -9.49
N PRO A 141 8.93 8.04 -9.24
CA PRO A 141 9.85 7.21 -10.05
C PRO A 141 9.40 5.73 -10.13
N LEU A 142 8.63 5.27 -9.14
CA LEU A 142 8.07 3.93 -9.09
C LEU A 142 7.09 3.67 -10.24
N LYS A 143 6.39 4.70 -10.74
CA LYS A 143 5.53 4.61 -11.93
C LYS A 143 6.32 4.08 -13.13
N THR A 144 7.51 4.62 -13.37
CA THR A 144 8.39 4.19 -14.47
C THR A 144 8.86 2.75 -14.27
N LYS A 145 9.15 2.33 -13.04
CA LYS A 145 9.51 0.93 -12.73
C LYS A 145 8.35 -0.02 -13.07
N PHE A 146 7.11 0.30 -12.68
CA PHE A 146 5.93 -0.50 -13.02
C PHE A 146 5.65 -0.55 -14.53
N MET A 147 5.79 0.58 -15.23
CA MET A 147 5.63 0.63 -16.68
C MET A 147 6.63 -0.29 -17.39
N LYS A 148 7.89 -0.29 -16.96
CA LYS A 148 8.94 -1.18 -17.48
C LYS A 148 8.67 -2.65 -17.15
N ALA A 149 8.16 -2.93 -15.95
CA ALA A 149 7.78 -4.28 -15.54
C ALA A 149 6.67 -4.84 -16.44
N LEU A 150 5.61 -4.07 -16.68
CA LEU A 150 4.51 -4.44 -17.58
C LEU A 150 4.98 -4.62 -19.02
N GLU A 151 5.85 -3.75 -19.52
CA GLU A 151 6.45 -3.91 -20.86
C GLU A 151 7.21 -5.23 -20.99
N THR A 152 7.94 -5.60 -19.95
CA THR A 152 8.67 -6.87 -19.90
C THR A 152 7.71 -8.05 -19.92
N ALA A 153 6.63 -8.02 -19.12
CA ALA A 153 5.61 -9.06 -19.09
C ALA A 153 4.89 -9.21 -20.44
N ILE A 154 4.42 -8.11 -21.03
CA ILE A 154 3.77 -8.09 -22.35
C ILE A 154 4.69 -8.71 -23.43
N LYS A 155 5.97 -8.33 -23.43
CA LYS A 155 6.95 -8.86 -24.39
C LYS A 155 7.20 -10.36 -24.20
N LYS A 156 7.16 -10.87 -22.97
CA LYS A 156 7.29 -12.30 -22.67
C LYS A 156 6.05 -13.07 -23.13
N GLY A 157 4.85 -12.59 -22.80
CA GLY A 157 3.58 -13.22 -23.22
C GLY A 157 3.43 -13.27 -24.74
N GLY A 158 3.79 -12.19 -25.45
CA GLY A 158 3.76 -12.16 -26.92
C GLY A 158 4.77 -13.09 -27.60
N LYS A 159 5.84 -13.53 -26.90
CA LYS A 159 6.83 -14.49 -27.44
C LYS A 159 6.41 -15.95 -27.29
N GLN A 160 5.57 -16.28 -26.32
CA GLN A 160 5.11 -17.67 -26.13
C GLN A 160 4.10 -18.11 -27.21
N SER A 161 3.38 -17.19 -27.84
CA SER A 161 2.53 -17.47 -29.01
C SER A 161 3.29 -17.64 -30.33
N GLY A 162 4.59 -17.35 -30.38
CA GLY A 162 5.41 -17.42 -31.60
C GLY A 162 6.27 -18.68 -31.75
N ALA A 163 6.22 -19.61 -30.79
CA ALA A 163 7.05 -20.82 -30.77
C ALA A 163 6.26 -22.12 -31.04
N GLN A 164 5.02 -22.01 -31.51
CA GLN A 164 4.26 -23.12 -32.09
C GLN A 164 4.03 -22.82 -33.58
N ASN A 165 5.03 -23.09 -34.41
CA ASN A 165 4.91 -23.39 -35.84
C ASN A 165 6.24 -23.94 -36.37
#